data_AF-A0A832NCH1-F1
#
_entry.id   AF-A0A832NCH1-F1
#
_cell.length_a   1.000
_cell.length_b   1.000
_cell.length_c   1.000
_cell.angle_alpha   90.00
_cell.angle_beta   90.00
_cell.angle_gamma   90.00
#
_symmetry.space_group_name_H-M   'P 1'
#
loop_
_entity.id
_entity.type
_entity.pdbx_description
1 polymer ?
#
loop_
_entity_poly.entity_id
_entity_poly.type
_entity_poly.pdbx_seq_one_letter_code
_entity_poly.pdbx_strand_id
1 'polypeptide(L)' 'MEVVEIDGSGRLYIPASIRRRLPWKRFKIEVEGDRLILIPVKPAVDKYYGIAAPARFTSPEEIDDAAAVETERLLRKDLR' A
#
# COMPACT_ATOMS: atom_id res chain seq x y z
N MET A 1 7.58 -16.86 -16.13
CA MET A 1 6.98 -16.00 -17.17
C MET A 1 5.66 -16.64 -17.52
N GLU A 2 4.56 -15.90 -17.43
CA GLU A 2 3.21 -16.42 -17.70
C GLU A 2 2.70 -15.71 -18.95
N VAL A 3 2.16 -16.45 -19.92
CA VAL A 3 1.48 -15.89 -21.09
C VAL A 3 -0.01 -15.82 -20.76
N VAL A 4 -0.63 -14.68 -21.05
CA VAL A 4 -2.05 -14.43 -20.81
C VAL A 4 -2.67 -13.81 -22.05
N GLU A 5 -3.94 -14.12 -22.28
CA GLU A 5 -4.70 -13.60 -23.42
C GLU A 5 -5.76 -12.62 -22.93
N ILE A 6 -6.11 -11.67 -23.80
CA ILE A 6 -7.23 -10.77 -23.57
C ILE A 6 -8.51 -11.51 -23.95
N ASP A 7 -9.50 -11.52 -23.05
CA ASP A 7 -10.80 -12.11 -23.34
C ASP A 7 -11.62 -11.29 -24.36
N GLY A 8 -12.74 -11.85 -24.82
CA GLY A 8 -13.62 -11.18 -25.79
C GLY A 8 -14.25 -9.86 -25.31
N SER A 9 -14.10 -9.52 -24.02
CA SER A 9 -14.54 -8.25 -23.45
C SER A 9 -13.41 -7.25 -23.24
N GLY A 10 -12.20 -7.56 -23.70
CA GLY A 10 -11.04 -6.68 -23.58
C GLY A 10 -10.33 -6.76 -22.22
N ARG A 11 -10.56 -7.81 -21.41
CA ARG A 11 -9.98 -7.93 -20.07
C ARG A 11 -8.76 -8.85 -20.08
N LEU A 12 -7.73 -8.46 -19.34
CA LEU A 12 -6.56 -9.28 -19.05
C LEU A 12 -6.62 -9.78 -17.60
N TYR A 13 -6.50 -11.08 -17.39
CA TYR A 13 -6.49 -11.65 -16.04
C TYR A 13 -5.06 -11.87 -15.54
N ILE A 14 -4.72 -11.22 -14.42
CA ILE A 14 -3.40 -11.42 -13.78
C ILE A 14 -3.42 -12.75 -13.01
N PRO A 15 -2.54 -13.73 -13.30
CA PRO A 15 -2.53 -15.03 -12.64
C PRO A 15 -2.33 -14.95 -11.11
N ALA A 16 -2.85 -15.93 -10.37
CA ALA A 16 -2.80 -15.93 -8.90
C ALA A 16 -1.37 -15.90 -8.35
N SER A 17 -0.40 -16.51 -9.03
CA SER A 17 1.02 -16.48 -8.68
C SER A 17 1.58 -15.05 -8.67
N ILE A 18 1.12 -14.19 -9.58
CA ILE A 18 1.52 -12.79 -9.68
C ILE A 18 0.72 -11.92 -8.70
N ARG A 19 -0.60 -12.11 -8.59
CA ARG A 19 -1.45 -11.34 -7.65
C ARG A 19 -0.98 -11.46 -6.20
N ARG A 20 -0.53 -12.64 -5.75
CA ARG A 20 -0.03 -12.83 -4.38
C ARG A 20 1.21 -11.97 -4.05
N ARG A 21 1.94 -11.54 -5.07
CA ARG A 21 3.13 -10.68 -4.93
C ARG A 21 2.79 -9.18 -4.97
N LEU A 22 1.54 -8.84 -5.31
CA LEU A 22 1.06 -7.47 -5.47
C LEU A 22 -0.10 -7.22 -4.50
N PRO A 23 0.11 -6.50 -3.38
CA PRO A 23 -0.95 -6.27 -2.39
C PRO A 23 -2.02 -5.24 -2.84
N TRP A 24 -1.84 -4.63 -4.01
CA TRP A 24 -2.65 -3.52 -4.50
C TRP A 24 -3.81 -3.98 -5.38
N LYS A 25 -4.95 -3.30 -5.28
CA LYS A 25 -6.16 -3.60 -6.06
C LYS A 25 -6.45 -2.59 -7.18
N ARG A 26 -5.84 -1.41 -7.12
CA ARG A 26 -6.04 -0.33 -8.11
C ARG A 26 -4.71 0.03 -8.74
N PHE A 27 -4.71 0.23 -10.05
CA PHE A 27 -3.52 0.55 -10.84
C PHE A 27 -3.84 1.66 -11.82
N LYS A 28 -2.86 2.53 -12.09
CA LYS A 28 -2.78 3.32 -13.32
C LYS A 28 -2.19 2.45 -14.42
N ILE A 29 -2.57 2.71 -15.65
CA ILE A 29 -2.03 2.05 -16.83
C ILE A 29 -1.25 3.09 -17.62
N GLU A 30 -0.01 2.76 -17.95
CA GLU A 30 0.84 3.52 -18.87
C GLU A 30 1.29 2.61 -20.01
N VAL A 31 1.56 3.20 -21.17
CA VAL A 31 2.09 2.50 -22.35
C VAL A 31 3.46 3.08 -22.66
N GLU A 32 4.47 2.22 -22.69
CA GLU A 32 5.85 2.59 -23.03
C GLU A 32 6.31 1.69 -24.18
N GLY A 33 6.29 2.24 -25.41
CA GLY A 33 6.57 1.47 -26.61
C GLY A 33 5.56 0.34 -26.81
N ASP A 34 6.03 -0.90 -26.77
CA ASP A 34 5.24 -2.14 -26.88
C ASP A 34 4.84 -2.72 -25.52
N ARG A 35 5.12 -2.02 -24.42
CA ARG A 35 4.89 -2.50 -23.05
C ARG A 35 3.70 -1.79 -22.41
N LEU A 36 2.92 -2.56 -21.66
CA LEU A 36 1.89 -2.06 -20.77
C LEU A 36 2.42 -2.12 -19.33
N ILE A 37 2.47 -0.97 -18.67
CA ILE A 37 2.97 -0.81 -17.30
C ILE A 37 1.78 -0.57 -16.36
N LEU A 38 1.66 -1.40 -15.33
CA LEU A 38 0.66 -1.26 -14.27
C LEU A 38 1.30 -0.65 -13.03
N ILE A 39 0.95 0.59 -12.70
CA ILE A 39 1.49 1.32 -11.55
C ILE A 39 0.46 1.31 -10.42
N PRO A 40 0.74 0.73 -9.25
CA PRO A 40 -0.24 0.65 -8.18
C PRO A 40 -0.62 2.05 -7.67
N VAL A 41 -1.92 2.28 -7.50
CA VAL A 41 -2.45 3.44 -6.80
C VAL A 41 -2.44 3.11 -5.31
N LYS A 42 -1.43 3.62 -4.61
CA LYS A 42 -1.36 3.50 -3.15
C LYS A 42 -2.55 4.28 -2.56
N PRO A 43 -3.35 3.69 -1.67
CA PRO A 43 -4.32 4.45 -0.92
C PRO A 43 -3.58 5.56 -0.18
N ALA A 44 -4.12 6.78 -0.25
CA ALA A 44 -3.64 7.89 0.56
C ALA A 44 -3.98 7.59 2.02
N VAL A 45 -3.20 6.73 2.68
CA VAL A 45 -3.18 6.68 4.15
C VAL A 45 -2.75 8.05 4.69
N ASP A 46 -2.05 8.84 3.86
CA ASP A 46 -1.79 10.27 4.04
C ASP A 46 -3.02 11.15 4.23
N LYS A 47 -4.25 10.74 3.86
CA LYS A 47 -5.45 11.60 4.07
C LYS A 47 -5.78 11.81 5.55
N TYR A 48 -5.21 11.02 6.46
CA TYR A 48 -5.31 11.22 7.91
C TYR A 48 -4.05 11.83 8.53
N TYR A 49 -2.98 12.03 7.76
CA TYR A 49 -1.77 12.76 8.17
C TYR A 49 -1.71 14.10 7.42
N GLY A 50 -2.52 15.04 7.90
CA GLY A 50 -2.63 16.38 7.31
C GLY A 50 -1.39 17.23 7.49
N ILE A 51 -1.00 17.96 6.44
CA ILE A 51 -0.36 19.30 6.39
C ILE A 51 0.96 19.53 7.18
N ALA A 52 1.36 18.68 8.12
CA ALA A 52 2.54 18.86 8.96
C ALA A 52 3.35 17.55 9.03
N ALA A 53 4.43 17.50 8.26
CA ALA A 53 5.47 16.47 8.23
C ALA A 53 5.17 15.16 7.45
N PRO A 54 6.21 14.54 6.84
CA PRO A 54 6.09 13.26 6.15
C PRO A 54 5.57 12.16 7.08
N ALA A 55 4.82 11.21 6.53
CA ALA A 55 4.24 10.09 7.26
C ALA A 55 5.33 9.36 8.06
N ARG A 56 5.19 9.38 9.38
CA ARG A 56 6.12 8.73 10.32
C ARG A 56 5.90 7.21 10.39
N PHE A 57 4.76 6.74 9.90
CA PHE A 57 4.32 5.35 9.93
C PHE A 57 3.65 4.98 8.60
N THR A 58 3.87 3.75 8.14
CA THR A 58 3.48 3.25 6.83
C THR A 58 2.37 2.19 6.88
N SER A 59 2.00 1.73 8.08
CA SER A 59 0.89 0.79 8.29
C SER A 59 0.11 1.09 9.59
N PRO A 60 -1.15 0.62 9.72
CA PRO A 60 -1.92 0.73 10.97
C PRO A 60 -1.25 0.06 12.17
N GLU A 61 -0.60 -1.07 11.95
CA GLU A 61 0.08 -1.84 13.00
C GLU A 61 1.24 -1.04 13.62
N GLU A 62 2.00 -0.31 12.79
CA GLU A 62 3.07 0.57 13.27
C GLU A 62 2.55 1.72 14.17
N ILE A 63 1.30 2.15 13.95
CA ILE A 63 0.66 3.20 14.75
C ILE A 63 0.25 2.65 16.12
N ASP A 64 -0.34 1.46 16.15
CA ASP A 64 -0.76 0.80 17.39
C ASP A 64 0.45 0.50 18.29
N ASP A 65 1.54 0.01 17.70
CA ASP A 65 2.80 -0.23 18.39
C ASP A 65 3.39 1.07 18.98
N ALA A 66 3.41 2.15 18.19
CA ALA A 66 3.90 3.45 18.65
C ALA A 66 3.04 4.03 19.79
N ALA A 67 1.72 3.87 19.72
CA ALA A 67 0.79 4.31 20.75
C ALA A 67 0.98 3.54 22.07
N ALA A 68 1.21 2.22 21.99
CA ALA A 68 1.49 1.39 23.15
C ALA A 68 2.80 1.83 23.86
N VAL A 69 3.86 2.07 23.09
CA VAL A 69 5.16 2.50 23.61
C VAL A 69 5.09 3.87 24.29
N GLU A 70 4.39 4.85 23.69
CA GLU A 70 4.25 6.17 24.31
C GLU A 70 3.38 6.12 25.57
N THR A 71 2.32 5.31 25.56
CA THR A 71 1.46 5.10 26.74
C THR A 71 2.25 4.51 27.91
N GLU A 72 3.08 3.49 27.65
CA GLU A 72 3.94 2.90 28.67
C GLU A 72 4.97 3.93 29.20
N ARG A 73 5.54 4.74 28.32
CA ARG A 73 6.49 5.80 28.68
C ARG A 73 5.85 6.86 29.58
N LEU A 74 4.63 7.28 29.30
CA LEU A 74 3.89 8.25 30.13
C LEU A 74 3.60 7.67 31.52
N LEU A 75 3.09 6.44 31.57
CA LEU A 75 2.82 5.74 32.84
C LEU A 75 4.07 5.59 33.71
N ARG A 76 5.24 5.31 33.10
CA ARG A 76 6.52 5.23 33.84
C ARG A 76 7.02 6.57 34.35
N LYS A 77 6.66 7.69 33.71
CA LYS A 77 7.04 9.03 34.16
C LYS A 77 6.19 9.52 35.33
N ASP A 78 4.92 9.13 35.39
CA ASP A 78 4.00 9.52 36.46
C ASP A 78 4.24 8.75 37.78
N LEU A 79 5.06 7.69 37.75
CA LEU A 79 5.42 6.87 38.91
C LEU A 79 6.75 7.27 39.57
N ARG A 80 7.35 8.41 39.22
CA ARG A 80 8.68 8.84 39.71
C ARG A 80 8.69 10.24 40.31
#